data_AF-A0A2M7V005-F1
#
_entry.id   AF-A0A2M7V005-F1
#
_cell.length_a   1.000
_cell.length_b   1.000
_cell.length_c   1.000
_cell.angle_alpha   90.00
_cell.angle_beta   90.00
_cell.angle_gamma   90.00
#
_symmetry.space_group_name_H-M   'P 1'
#
loop_
_entity.id
_entity.type
_entity.pdbx_description
1 polymer ?
#
loop_
_entity_poly.entity_id
_entity_poly.type
_entity_poly.pdbx_seq_one_letter_code
_entity_poly.pdbx_strand_id
1 'polypeptide(L)'
;IAKIVLGEMFSTGADPSHIIEEKGLIQITDKAEIEKIIKEAIRKNPKAVEDFKKGKENAFQYLIGQIMVQTKGKANPEIVVTILNQLLTKIK
;
A
#
# COMPACT_ATOMS: atom_id res chain seq x y z
N ILE A 1 2.18 6.29 12.65
CA ILE A 1 2.00 5.22 13.65
C ILE A 1 2.27 5.75 15.05
N ALA A 2 3.49 6.21 15.39
CA ALA A 2 3.84 6.69 16.73
C ALA A 2 2.88 7.72 17.35
N LYS A 3 2.43 8.73 16.59
CA LYS A 3 1.50 9.76 17.09
C LYS A 3 0.10 9.22 17.44
N ILE A 4 -0.36 8.18 16.76
CA ILE A 4 -1.67 7.54 16.99
C ILE A 4 -1.58 6.63 18.22
N VAL A 5 -0.51 5.83 18.29
CA VAL A 5 -0.26 4.92 19.41
C VAL A 5 -0.09 5.70 20.71
N LEU A 6 0.69 6.79 20.70
CA LEU A 6 0.90 7.64 21.88
C LEU A 6 -0.41 8.25 22.41
N GLY A 7 -1.31 8.69 21.51
CA GLY A 7 -2.60 9.26 21.91
C GLY A 7 -3.54 8.22 22.55
N GLU A 8 -3.51 6.98 22.08
CA GLU A 8 -4.28 5.90 22.69
C GLU A 8 -3.67 5.39 23.99
N MET A 9 -2.34 5.27 24.08
CA MET A 9 -1.66 4.94 25.32
C MET A 9 -2.06 5.94 26.42
N PHE A 10 -2.07 7.23 26.08
CA PHE A 10 -2.46 8.29 27.02
C PHE A 10 -3.94 8.22 27.43
N SER A 11 -4.83 7.81 26.51
CA SER A 11 -6.27 7.78 26.78
C SER A 11 -6.74 6.51 27.48
N THR A 12 -6.07 5.38 27.26
CA THR A 12 -6.52 4.05 27.70
C THR A 12 -5.59 3.38 28.69
N GLY A 13 -4.33 3.83 28.80
CA GLY A 13 -3.29 3.15 29.56
C GLY A 13 -2.83 1.83 28.94
N ALA A 14 -3.34 1.46 27.75
CA ALA A 14 -3.01 0.21 27.09
C ALA A 14 -1.57 0.21 26.55
N ASP A 15 -0.96 -0.98 26.55
CA ASP A 15 0.37 -1.19 26.01
C ASP A 15 0.42 -0.83 24.51
N PRO A 16 1.49 -0.17 24.03
CA PRO A 16 1.64 0.22 22.64
C PRO A 16 1.55 -0.97 21.68
N SER A 17 2.07 -2.14 22.08
CA SER A 17 1.98 -3.38 21.30
C SER A 17 0.52 -3.81 21.10
N HIS A 18 -0.29 -3.75 22.16
CA HIS A 18 -1.71 -4.05 22.10
C HIS A 18 -2.45 -3.07 21.17
N ILE A 19 -2.16 -1.77 21.28
CA ILE A 19 -2.76 -0.75 20.41
C ILE A 19 -2.38 -0.96 18.94
N ILE A 20 -1.14 -1.36 18.66
CA ILE A 20 -0.66 -1.64 17.30
C ILE A 20 -1.39 -2.84 16.70
N GLU A 21 -1.59 -3.90 17.48
CA GLU A 21 -2.34 -5.10 17.06
C GLU A 21 -3.84 -4.82 16.91
N GLU A 22 -4.46 -4.19 17.91
CA GLU A 22 -5.91 -3.94 17.97
C GLU A 22 -6.37 -2.95 16.90
N LYS A 23 -5.57 -1.91 16.62
CA LYS A 23 -5.81 -1.00 15.49
C LYS A 23 -5.28 -1.54 14.15
N GLY A 24 -4.63 -2.69 14.15
CA GLY A 24 -4.04 -3.29 12.96
C GLY A 24 -3.03 -2.38 12.26
N LEU A 25 -2.26 -1.61 13.02
CA LEU A 25 -1.21 -0.68 12.53
C LEU A 25 0.08 -1.40 12.09
N ILE A 26 0.05 -2.73 12.07
CA ILE A 26 1.14 -3.56 11.56
C ILE A 26 1.35 -3.22 10.09
N GLN A 27 2.55 -2.75 9.77
CA GLN A 27 2.93 -2.55 8.37
C GLN A 27 3.08 -3.89 7.68
N ILE A 28 2.49 -4.01 6.48
CA ILE A 28 2.78 -5.12 5.59
C ILE A 28 4.17 -4.84 5.02
N THR A 29 5.14 -5.64 5.44
CA THR A 29 6.53 -5.61 4.95
C THR A 29 6.86 -6.79 4.05
N ASP A 30 5.99 -7.80 4.00
CA ASP A 30 6.14 -8.95 3.15
C ASP A 30 5.97 -8.56 1.68
N LYS A 31 7.06 -8.66 0.92
CA LYS A 31 7.07 -8.28 -0.50
C LYS A 31 6.16 -9.17 -1.34
N ALA A 32 5.99 -10.45 -0.99
CA ALA A 32 5.15 -11.37 -1.75
C ALA A 32 3.66 -11.05 -1.58
N GLU A 33 3.26 -10.68 -0.37
CA GLU A 33 1.90 -10.21 -0.09
C GLU A 33 1.62 -8.88 -0.82
N ILE A 34 2.53 -7.91 -0.73
CA ILE A 34 2.41 -6.65 -1.46
C ILE A 34 2.33 -6.90 -2.97
N GLU A 35 3.20 -7.74 -3.52
CA GLU A 35 3.19 -8.08 -4.95
C GLU A 35 1.86 -8.70 -5.39
N LYS A 36 1.28 -9.58 -4.57
CA LYS A 36 -0.03 -10.19 -4.85
C LYS A 36 -1.13 -9.13 -4.91
N ILE A 37 -1.16 -8.21 -3.94
CA ILE A 37 -2.12 -7.10 -3.91
C ILE A 37 -1.95 -6.19 -5.12
N ILE A 38 -0.71 -5.85 -5.48
CA ILE A 38 -0.42 -5.01 -6.64
C ILE A 38 -0.88 -5.69 -7.94
N LYS A 39 -0.61 -6.98 -8.12
CA LYS A 39 -1.10 -7.74 -9.28
C LYS A 39 -2.63 -7.74 -9.36
N GLU A 40 -3.31 -7.83 -8.23
CA GLU A 40 -4.77 -7.74 -8.17
C GLU A 40 -5.26 -6.33 -8.53
N ALA A 41 -4.60 -5.28 -8.01
CA ALA A 41 -4.91 -3.89 -8.35
C ALA A 41 -4.71 -3.61 -9.84
N ILE A 42 -3.64 -4.10 -10.45
CA ILE A 42 -3.38 -4.02 -11.90
C ILE A 42 -4.51 -4.71 -12.68
N ARG A 43 -4.89 -5.94 -12.28
CA ARG A 43 -5.98 -6.70 -12.91
C ARG A 43 -7.34 -6.00 -12.79
N LYS A 44 -7.61 -5.36 -11.66
CA LYS A 44 -8.85 -4.60 -11.42
C LYS A 44 -8.87 -3.25 -12.16
N ASN A 45 -7.71 -2.72 -12.55
CA ASN A 45 -7.58 -1.40 -13.17
C ASN A 45 -6.87 -1.45 -14.54
N PRO A 46 -7.39 -2.23 -15.52
CA PRO A 46 -6.74 -2.37 -16.82
C PRO A 46 -6.58 -1.04 -17.57
N LYS A 47 -7.53 -0.11 -17.43
CA LYS A 47 -7.46 1.24 -18.02
C LYS A 47 -6.24 2.03 -17.54
N ALA A 48 -5.93 1.98 -16.24
CA ALA A 48 -4.79 2.69 -15.69
C ALA A 48 -3.46 2.09 -16.19
N VAL A 49 -3.43 0.78 -16.42
CA VAL A 49 -2.27 0.09 -17.01
C VAL A 49 -2.07 0.53 -18.46
N GLU A 50 -3.14 0.62 -19.25
CA GLU A 50 -3.07 1.15 -20.61
C GLU A 50 -2.65 2.61 -20.66
N ASP A 51 -3.19 3.46 -19.78
CA ASP A 51 -2.80 4.87 -19.70
C ASP A 51 -1.33 5.03 -19.29
N PHE A 52 -0.82 4.20 -18.38
CA PHE A 52 0.60 4.14 -18.06
C PHE A 52 1.44 3.75 -19.28
N LYS A 53 1.00 2.72 -20.05
CA LYS A 53 1.66 2.32 -21.31
C LYS A 53 1.67 3.43 -22.36
N LYS A 54 0.68 4.33 -22.34
CA LYS A 54 0.61 5.54 -23.18
C LYS A 54 1.50 6.69 -22.66
N GLY A 55 2.24 6.49 -21.57
CA GLY A 55 3.13 7.48 -20.97
C GLY A 55 2.44 8.44 -20.00
N LYS A 56 1.21 8.15 -19.56
CA LYS A 56 0.53 9.00 -18.57
C LYS A 56 0.97 8.65 -17.16
N GLU A 57 1.87 9.46 -16.61
CA GLU A 57 2.35 9.32 -15.22
C GLU A 57 1.21 9.42 -14.18
N ASN A 58 0.14 10.16 -14.48
CA ASN A 58 -1.05 10.24 -13.63
C ASN A 58 -1.69 8.86 -13.36
N ALA A 59 -1.61 7.94 -14.32
CA ALA A 59 -2.15 6.59 -14.15
C ALA A 59 -1.31 5.75 -13.17
N PHE A 60 0.00 5.99 -13.10
CA PHE A 60 0.88 5.38 -12.11
C PHE A 60 0.53 5.84 -10.70
N GLN A 61 0.36 7.16 -10.50
CA GLN A 61 -0.05 7.71 -9.21
C GLN A 61 -1.43 7.21 -8.77
N TYR A 62 -2.36 7.09 -9.72
CA TYR A 62 -3.69 6.52 -9.46
C TYR A 62 -3.59 5.07 -8.95
N LEU A 63 -2.79 4.22 -9.60
CA LEU A 63 -2.59 2.84 -9.18
C LEU A 63 -2.00 2.75 -7.78
N ILE A 64 -0.99 3.58 -7.46
CA ILE A 64 -0.42 3.67 -6.10
C ILE A 64 -1.52 3.99 -5.09
N GLY A 65 -2.35 5.01 -5.37
CA GLY A 65 -3.47 5.38 -4.51
C GLY A 65 -4.43 4.20 -4.28
N GLN A 66 -4.80 3.48 -5.34
CA GLN A 66 -5.66 2.30 -5.24
C GLN A 66 -5.04 1.19 -4.38
N ILE A 67 -3.74 0.92 -4.52
CA ILE A 67 -3.02 -0.09 -3.72
C ILE A 67 -2.96 0.34 -2.25
N MET A 68 -2.70 1.62 -1.97
CA MET A 68 -2.69 2.16 -0.61
C MET A 68 -4.06 2.05 0.06
N VAL A 69 -5.15 2.28 -0.69
CA VAL A 69 -6.52 2.08 -0.19
C VAL A 69 -6.80 0.60 0.08
N GLN A 70 -6.43 -0.31 -0.83
CA GLN A 70 -6.63 -1.76 -0.64
C GLN A 70 -5.87 -2.30 0.58
N THR A 71 -4.66 -1.79 0.82
CA THR A 71 -3.83 -2.15 1.97
C THR A 71 -4.22 -1.39 3.24
N LYS A 72 -5.24 -0.52 3.18
CA LYS A 72 -5.66 0.38 4.28
C LYS A 72 -4.49 1.21 4.85
N GLY A 73 -3.56 1.61 3.99
CA GLY A 73 -2.36 2.35 4.38
C GLY A 73 -1.32 1.53 5.16
N LYS A 74 -1.47 0.20 5.22
CA LYS A 74 -0.53 -0.68 5.91
C LYS A 74 0.69 -1.04 5.07
N ALA A 75 0.60 -0.97 3.74
CA ALA A 75 1.76 -1.22 2.90
C ALA A 75 2.72 -0.03 2.91
N ASN A 76 4.02 -0.32 2.85
CA ASN A 76 5.03 0.72 2.70
C ASN A 76 4.96 1.32 1.27
N PRO A 77 4.76 2.66 1.13
CA PRO A 77 4.63 3.30 -0.17
C PRO A 77 5.88 3.16 -1.06
N GLU A 78 7.08 3.17 -0.50
CA GLU A 78 8.32 3.00 -1.27
C GLU A 78 8.43 1.61 -1.90
N ILE A 79 8.02 0.59 -1.14
CA ILE A 79 7.97 -0.80 -1.62
C ILE A 79 6.89 -0.93 -2.71
N VAL A 80 5.71 -0.33 -2.50
CA VAL A 80 4.62 -0.33 -3.48
C VAL A 80 5.05 0.28 -4.80
N VAL A 81 5.66 1.47 -4.77
CA VAL A 81 6.17 2.16 -5.98
C VAL A 81 7.17 1.28 -6.72
N THR A 82 8.12 0.69 -5.98
CA THR A 82 9.17 -0.15 -6.55
C THR A 82 8.59 -1.37 -7.26
N ILE A 83 7.73 -2.13 -6.57
CA ILE A 83 7.13 -3.37 -7.12
C ILE A 83 6.17 -3.04 -8.27
N LEU A 84 5.34 -2.00 -8.14
CA LEU A 84 4.43 -1.58 -9.19
C LEU A 84 5.19 -1.23 -10.47
N ASN A 85 6.27 -0.45 -10.36
CA ASN A 85 7.11 -0.10 -11.51
C ASN A 85 7.75 -1.35 -12.14
N GLN A 86 8.27 -2.27 -11.33
CA GLN A 86 8.83 -3.54 -11.81
C GLN A 86 7.78 -4.40 -12.54
N LEU A 87 6.55 -4.46 -12.04
CA LEU A 87 5.49 -5.23 -12.69
C LEU A 87 5.06 -4.58 -14.00
N LEU A 88 4.87 -3.26 -14.02
CA LEU A 88 4.46 -2.55 -15.23
C LEU A 88 5.54 -2.57 -16.33
N THR A 89 6.82 -2.47 -15.97
CA THR A 89 7.94 -2.55 -16.93
C THR A 89 8.16 -3.97 -17.48
N LYS A 90 7.81 -5.01 -16.72
CA LYS A 90 7.83 -6.41 -17.19
C LYS A 90 6.69 -6.76 -18.14
N ILE A 91 5.59 -6.00 -18.18
CA ILE A 91 4.45 -6.23 -19.08
C ILE A 91 4.74 -5.67 -20.50
N LYS A 92 6.02 -5.67 -20.91
CA LYS A 92 6.48 -5.27 -22.24
C LYS A 92 5.97 -6.22 -23.30
#